data_AF-A0A6P1J1Z9-F1
#
_entry.id   AF-A0A6P1J1Z9-F1
#
_cell.length_a   1.000
_cell.length_b   1.000
_cell.length_c   1.000
_cell.angle_alpha   90.00
_cell.angle_beta   90.00
_cell.angle_gamma   90.00
#
_symmetry.space_group_name_H-M   'P 1'
#
loop_
_entity.id
_entity.type
_entity.pdbx_description
1 polymer ?
#
loop_
_entity_poly.entity_id
_entity_poly.type
_entity_poly.pdbx_seq_one_letter_code
_entity_poly.pdbx_strand_id
1 'polypeptide(L)'
;MKLIGSRTEQKIRDELVRSNLALQDGGYGNLTIALELADVNIAGAYVLNWIPEQAEDIYAVLASASEVVIVEVPRAEGRALVEREKLAKYEAKCSKLQRLKVAVARDLMGSNASKLSR
;
A
#
# COMPACT_ATOMS: atom_id res chain seq x y z
N MET A 1 10.26 -13.21 -3.99
CA MET A 1 11.50 -12.81 -4.70
C MET A 1 12.55 -12.41 -3.68
N LYS A 2 13.85 -12.57 -3.98
CA LYS A 2 14.96 -12.08 -3.15
C LYS A 2 15.36 -10.68 -3.61
N LEU A 3 15.46 -9.72 -2.70
CA LEU A 3 15.96 -8.36 -2.97
C LEU A 3 17.49 -8.39 -3.03
N ILE A 4 18.09 -7.59 -3.92
CA ILE A 4 19.54 -7.56 -4.15
C ILE A 4 20.15 -6.17 -3.94
N GLY A 5 19.33 -5.17 -3.58
CA GLY A 5 19.80 -3.80 -3.36
C GLY A 5 20.02 -3.02 -4.65
N SER A 6 19.27 -3.34 -5.72
CA SER A 6 19.41 -2.64 -6.99
C SER A 6 18.96 -1.16 -6.90
N ARG A 7 19.42 -0.32 -7.84
CA ARG A 7 18.96 1.08 -7.94
C ARG A 7 17.44 1.20 -8.10
N THR A 8 16.83 0.25 -8.80
CA THR A 8 15.36 0.20 -8.96
C THR A 8 14.67 -0.11 -7.64
N GLU A 9 15.18 -1.06 -6.85
CA GLU A 9 14.65 -1.35 -5.51
C GLU A 9 14.75 -0.13 -4.60
N GLN A 10 15.86 0.61 -4.65
CA GLN A 10 16.02 1.80 -3.81
C GLN A 10 15.02 2.90 -4.19
N LYS A 11 14.82 3.17 -5.49
CA LYS A 11 13.81 4.13 -5.95
C LYS A 11 12.40 3.76 -5.48
N ILE A 12 12.05 2.47 -5.61
CA ILE A 12 10.77 1.94 -5.13
C ILE A 12 10.66 2.13 -3.61
N ARG A 13 11.73 1.83 -2.86
CA ARG A 13 11.77 2.02 -1.42
C ARG A 13 11.50 3.48 -1.04
N ASP A 14 12.19 4.42 -1.69
CA ASP A 14 12.02 5.86 -1.42
C ASP A 14 10.62 6.37 -1.79
N GLU A 15 10.00 5.83 -2.85
CA GLU A 15 8.61 6.11 -3.20
C GLU A 15 7.63 5.58 -2.14
N LEU A 16 7.80 4.33 -1.72
CA LEU A 16 6.94 3.69 -0.71
C LEU A 16 7.03 4.41 0.65
N VAL A 17 8.23 4.81 1.08
CA VAL A 17 8.43 5.57 2.31
C VAL A 17 7.75 6.94 2.22
N ARG A 18 7.93 7.66 1.11
CA ARG A 18 7.28 8.97 0.91
C ARG A 18 5.75 8.86 0.89
N SER A 19 5.21 7.86 0.21
CA SER A 19 3.76 7.60 0.17
C SER A 19 3.23 7.22 1.55
N ASN A 20 3.94 6.37 2.30
CA ASN A 20 3.54 6.01 3.66
C ASN A 20 3.56 7.20 4.63
N LEU A 21 4.56 8.10 4.54
CA LEU A 21 4.57 9.33 5.32
C LEU A 21 3.37 10.23 4.97
N ALA A 22 3.11 10.45 3.69
CA ALA A 22 1.94 11.22 3.25
C ALA A 22 0.61 10.57 3.68
N LEU A 23 0.53 9.24 3.76
CA LEU A 23 -0.64 8.52 4.26
C LEU A 23 -0.88 8.78 5.75
N GLN A 24 0.19 8.77 6.55
CA GLN A 24 0.15 9.06 7.99
C GLN A 24 -0.18 10.53 8.27
N ASP A 25 0.32 11.46 7.46
CA ASP A 25 0.06 12.90 7.61
C ASP A 25 -1.35 13.30 7.10
N GLY A 26 -2.19 12.35 6.71
CA GLY A 26 -3.53 12.60 6.17
C GLY A 26 -3.54 13.16 4.74
N GLY A 27 -2.41 13.11 4.03
CA GLY A 27 -2.24 13.62 2.67
C GLY A 27 -3.08 12.90 1.60
N TYR A 28 -3.70 11.76 1.94
CA TYR A 28 -4.63 11.04 1.06
C TYR A 28 -6.10 11.17 1.48
N GLY A 29 -6.42 12.06 2.44
CA GLY A 29 -7.80 12.42 2.82
C GLY A 29 -8.73 11.21 2.99
N ASN A 30 -9.65 11.04 2.04
CA ASN A 30 -10.65 9.97 2.03
C ASN A 30 -10.05 8.55 2.06
N LEU A 31 -8.87 8.32 1.49
CA LEU A 31 -8.19 7.02 1.59
C LEU A 31 -7.77 6.73 3.03
N THR A 32 -7.17 7.70 3.72
CA THR A 32 -6.72 7.54 5.11
C THR A 32 -7.92 7.20 6.00
N ILE A 33 -9.02 7.96 5.85
CA ILE A 33 -10.28 7.71 6.58
C ILE A 33 -10.82 6.31 6.28
N ALA A 34 -10.84 5.89 5.01
CA ALA A 34 -11.35 4.58 4.61
C ALA A 34 -10.53 3.43 5.22
N LEU A 35 -9.21 3.58 5.25
CA LEU A 35 -8.30 2.59 5.83
C LEU A 35 -8.43 2.52 7.37
N GLU A 36 -8.56 3.66 8.05
CA GLU A 36 -8.79 3.71 9.50
C GLU A 36 -10.12 3.08 9.89
N LEU A 37 -11.21 3.42 9.18
CA LEU A 37 -12.52 2.79 9.37
C LEU A 37 -12.52 1.29 9.06
N ALA A 38 -11.60 0.86 8.20
CA ALA A 38 -11.37 -0.54 7.90
C ALA A 38 -10.38 -1.21 8.87
N ASP A 39 -9.97 -0.58 9.98
CA ASP A 39 -9.04 -1.14 10.97
C ASP A 39 -7.68 -1.54 10.37
N VAL A 40 -7.15 -0.69 9.48
CA VAL A 40 -5.82 -0.85 8.89
C VAL A 40 -4.81 0.00 9.69
N ASN A 41 -3.72 -0.62 10.12
CA ASN A 41 -2.61 0.10 10.73
C ASN A 41 -1.85 0.93 9.68
N ILE A 42 -2.19 2.21 9.58
CA ILE A 42 -1.63 3.17 8.62
C ILE A 42 -0.10 3.26 8.69
N ALA A 43 0.48 3.21 9.90
CA ALA A 43 1.93 3.31 10.08
C ALA A 43 2.70 2.12 9.45
N GLY A 44 2.04 0.96 9.36
CA GLY A 44 2.58 -0.24 8.72
C GLY A 44 2.13 -0.43 7.26
N ALA A 45 1.27 0.44 6.74
CA ALA A 45 0.61 0.26 5.45
C ALA A 45 1.36 0.93 4.30
N TYR A 46 1.36 0.31 3.12
CA TYR A 46 2.07 0.82 1.95
C TYR A 46 1.20 0.80 0.69
N VAL A 47 1.10 1.94 0.00
CA VAL A 47 0.37 2.03 -1.28
C VAL A 47 1.19 1.35 -2.38
N LEU A 48 0.73 0.18 -2.81
CA LEU A 48 1.34 -0.63 -3.86
C LEU A 48 1.03 -0.07 -5.24
N ASN A 49 -0.20 0.40 -5.43
CA ASN A 49 -0.66 0.91 -6.71
C ASN A 49 -1.74 1.99 -6.54
N TRP A 50 -1.83 2.88 -7.52
CA TRP A 50 -2.91 3.86 -7.67
C TRP A 50 -3.32 3.90 -9.14
N ILE A 51 -4.61 3.69 -9.40
CA ILE A 51 -5.21 3.74 -10.73
C ILE A 51 -6.25 4.86 -10.71
N PRO A 52 -6.00 5.98 -11.41
CA PRO A 52 -7.00 7.02 -11.58
C PRO A 52 -8.03 6.59 -12.63
N GLU A 53 -9.29 6.48 -12.23
CA GLU A 53 -10.42 6.23 -13.12
C GLU A 53 -11.26 7.51 -13.30
N GLN A 54 -12.28 7.47 -14.16
CA GLN A 54 -13.07 8.66 -14.51
C GLN A 54 -13.78 9.28 -13.29
N ALA A 55 -14.34 8.44 -12.40
CA ALA A 55 -15.14 8.89 -11.26
C ALA A 55 -14.49 8.61 -9.89
N GLU A 56 -13.41 7.85 -9.87
CA GLU A 56 -12.80 7.33 -8.65
C GLU A 56 -11.30 7.13 -8.79
N ASP A 57 -10.64 6.99 -7.65
CA ASP A 57 -9.25 6.61 -7.54
C ASP A 57 -9.15 5.26 -6.82
N ILE A 58 -8.58 4.26 -7.50
CA ILE A 58 -8.47 2.90 -6.99
C ILE A 58 -7.07 2.68 -6.43
N TYR A 59 -6.98 2.43 -5.14
CA TYR A 59 -5.74 2.17 -4.42
C TYR A 59 -5.62 0.69 -4.06
N ALA A 60 -4.42 0.14 -4.23
CA ALA A 60 -4.06 -1.14 -3.63
C ALA A 60 -3.06 -0.89 -2.51
N VAL A 61 -3.42 -1.28 -1.28
CA VAL A 61 -2.65 -1.00 -0.07
C VAL A 61 -2.24 -2.30 0.60
N LEU A 62 -0.95 -2.51 0.83
CA LEU A 62 -0.46 -3.61 1.64
C LEU A 62 -0.77 -3.31 3.11
N ALA A 63 -1.74 -4.01 3.70
CA ALA A 63 -2.18 -3.79 5.08
C ALA A 63 -1.46 -4.70 6.08
N SER A 64 -1.01 -5.88 5.63
CA SER A 64 -0.22 -6.80 6.44
C SER A 64 0.71 -7.64 5.57
N ALA A 65 1.47 -8.56 6.17
CA ALA A 65 2.39 -9.44 5.45
C ALA A 65 1.71 -10.37 4.42
N SER A 66 0.38 -10.55 4.51
CA SER A 66 -0.39 -11.46 3.66
C SER A 66 -1.71 -10.90 3.13
N GLU A 67 -2.02 -9.63 3.39
CA GLU A 67 -3.30 -9.00 3.04
C GLU A 67 -3.08 -7.68 2.29
N VAL A 68 -3.87 -7.50 1.24
CA VAL A 68 -4.00 -6.26 0.48
C VAL A 68 -5.43 -5.75 0.63
N VAL A 69 -5.57 -4.45 0.83
CA VAL A 69 -6.84 -3.74 0.86
C VAL A 69 -6.95 -2.93 -0.42
N ILE A 70 -8.02 -3.17 -1.17
CA ILE A 70 -8.39 -2.37 -2.33
C ILE A 70 -9.37 -1.31 -1.86
N VAL A 71 -9.06 -0.05 -2.13
CA VAL A 71 -9.91 1.09 -1.76
C VAL A 71 -10.28 1.86 -3.01
N GLU A 72 -11.57 1.99 -3.26
CA GLU A 72 -12.11 2.81 -4.34
C GLU A 72 -12.61 4.11 -3.73
N VAL A 73 -11.91 5.21 -4.01
CA VAL A 73 -12.22 6.53 -3.46
C VAL A 73 -12.97 7.34 -4.53
N PRO A 74 -14.26 7.65 -4.34
CA PRO A 74 -14.97 8.50 -5.29
C PRO A 74 -14.39 9.92 -5.30
N ARG A 75 -14.32 10.52 -6.49
CA ARG A 75 -13.88 11.92 -6.68
C ARG A 75 -14.98 12.93 -6.41
N ALA A 76 -16.22 12.49 -6.56
CA ALA A 76 -17.40 13.23 -6.13
C ALA A 76 -17.77 12.85 -4.68
N GLU A 77 -18.86 13.40 -4.17
CA GLU A 77 -19.40 13.00 -2.88
C GLU A 77 -19.77 11.51 -2.87
N GLY A 78 -19.31 10.80 -1.84
CA GLY A 78 -19.57 9.37 -1.69
C GLY A 78 -18.70 8.74 -0.63
N ARG A 79 -19.04 7.50 -0.24
CA ARG A 79 -18.24 6.69 0.67
C ARG A 79 -17.28 5.83 -0.13
N ALA A 80 -16.03 5.76 0.32
CA ALA A 80 -15.06 4.84 -0.26
C ALA A 80 -15.50 3.38 -0.08
N LEU A 81 -15.32 2.56 -1.11
CA LEU A 81 -15.51 1.11 -1.03
C LEU A 81 -14.19 0.46 -0.62
N VAL A 82 -14.27 -0.56 0.23
CA VAL A 82 -13.11 -1.25 0.77
C VAL A 82 -13.29 -2.75 0.60
N GLU A 83 -12.41 -3.38 -0.17
CA GLU A 83 -12.32 -4.84 -0.32
C GLU A 83 -10.99 -5.35 0.25
N ARG A 84 -11.05 -6.45 1.01
CA ARG A 84 -9.85 -7.16 1.48
C ARG A 84 -9.61 -8.38 0.62
N GLU A 85 -8.37 -8.55 0.14
CA GLU A 85 -7.97 -9.77 -0.54
C GLU A 85 -6.62 -10.30 -0.06
N LYS A 86 -6.44 -11.63 -0.19
CA LYS A 86 -5.16 -12.28 0.09
C LYS A 86 -4.10 -11.73 -0.86
N LEU A 87 -2.92 -11.40 -0.34
CA LEU A 87 -1.79 -10.92 -1.13
C LEU A 87 -1.46 -11.85 -2.30
N ALA A 88 -1.58 -13.17 -2.11
CA ALA A 88 -1.35 -14.15 -3.17
C ALA A 88 -2.30 -13.98 -4.37
N LYS A 89 -3.56 -13.59 -4.15
CA LYS A 89 -4.55 -13.30 -5.21
C LYS A 89 -4.17 -12.03 -5.98
N TYR A 90 -3.68 -11.02 -5.28
CA TYR A 90 -3.17 -9.78 -5.86
C TYR A 90 -1.89 -10.01 -6.69
N GLU A 91 -0.90 -10.72 -6.13
CA GLU A 91 0.39 -11.01 -6.79
C GLU A 91 0.26 -11.86 -8.07
N ALA A 92 -0.77 -12.71 -8.14
CA ALA A 92 -1.07 -13.50 -9.33
C ALA A 92 -1.33 -12.60 -10.56
N LYS A 93 -1.94 -11.44 -10.36
CA LYS A 93 -2.25 -10.44 -11.40
C LYS A 93 -1.13 -9.43 -11.64
N CYS A 94 -0.12 -9.40 -10.76
CA CYS A 94 0.95 -8.41 -10.81
C CYS A 94 1.99 -8.70 -11.89
N SER A 95 2.43 -7.64 -12.58
CA SER A 95 3.65 -7.62 -13.38
C SER A 95 4.90 -7.86 -12.52
N LYS A 96 6.04 -8.13 -13.18
CA LYS A 96 7.33 -8.29 -12.49
C LYS A 96 7.72 -7.07 -11.66
N LEU A 97 7.44 -5.86 -12.16
CA LEU A 97 7.72 -4.61 -11.44
C LEU A 97 6.80 -4.44 -10.22
N GLN A 98 5.52 -4.76 -10.35
CA GLN A 98 4.59 -4.72 -9.22
C GLN A 98 4.96 -5.75 -8.14
N ARG A 99 5.36 -6.97 -8.54
CA ARG A 99 5.87 -7.97 -7.58
C ARG A 99 7.16 -7.52 -6.89
N LEU A 100 8.03 -6.80 -7.58
CA LEU A 100 9.19 -6.17 -6.96
C LEU A 100 8.76 -5.12 -5.93
N LYS A 101 7.79 -4.26 -6.26
CA LYS A 101 7.23 -3.27 -5.33
C LYS A 101 6.61 -3.91 -4.08
N VAL A 102 5.85 -5.00 -4.24
CA VAL A 102 5.35 -5.81 -3.12
C VAL A 102 6.49 -6.35 -2.26
N ALA A 103 7.54 -6.90 -2.87
CA ALA A 103 8.67 -7.44 -2.12
C ALA A 103 9.40 -6.37 -1.30
N VAL A 104 9.59 -5.16 -1.87
CA VAL A 104 10.18 -4.02 -1.15
C VAL A 104 9.27 -3.53 -0.02
N ALA A 105 7.95 -3.46 -0.25
CA ALA A 105 6.99 -3.07 0.79
C ALA A 105 6.99 -4.05 1.98
N ARG A 106 7.08 -5.35 1.73
CA ARG A 106 7.19 -6.37 2.78
C ARG A 106 8.49 -6.29 3.57
N ASP A 107 9.60 -6.01 2.89
CA ASP A 107 10.91 -5.79 3.52
C ASP A 107 10.89 -4.58 4.46
N LEU A 108 10.27 -3.48 4.01
CA LEU A 108 10.02 -2.29 4.84
C LEU A 108 9.14 -2.60 6.06
N MET A 109 8.06 -3.36 5.87
CA MET A 109 7.15 -3.75 6.95
C MET A 109 7.87 -4.59 8.03
N GLY A 110 8.69 -5.57 7.63
CA GLY A 110 9.51 -6.36 8.56
C GLY A 110 10.57 -5.51 9.27
N SER A 111 11.17 -4.55 8.57
CA SER A 111 12.14 -3.61 9.14
C SER A 111 11.50 -2.67 10.18
N ASN A 112 10.25 -2.25 9.98
CA ASN A 112 9.53 -1.42 10.96
C ASN A 112 9.07 -2.24 12.17
N ALA A 113 8.59 -3.47 11.97
CA ALA A 113 8.21 -4.35 13.08
C ALA A 113 9.38 -4.63 14.04
N SER A 114 10.60 -4.75 13.52
CA SER A 114 11.81 -4.93 14.34
C SER A 114 12.29 -3.67 15.08
N LYS A 115 11.81 -2.48 14.71
CA LYS A 115 12.08 -1.22 15.43
C LYS A 115 11.11 -0.96 16.58
N LEU A 116 9.91 -1.54 16.54
CA LEU A 116 8.87 -1.40 17.57
C LEU A 116 9.04 -2.40 18.73
N SER A 117 9.95 -3.37 18.62
CA SER A 117 10.23 -4.39 19.64
C SER A 117 11.51 -4.13 20.46
N ARG A 118 12.05 -2.90 20.38
CA ARG A 118 13.19 -2.41 21.18
C ARG A 118 12.79 -1.20 21.97
#